data_AF-A0A1Q2CJ03-F1
#
_entry.id   AF-A0A1Q2CJ03-F1
#
_cell.length_a   1.000
_cell.length_b   1.000
_cell.length_c   1.000
_cell.angle_alpha   90.00
_cell.angle_beta   90.00
_cell.angle_gamma   90.00
#
_symmetry.space_group_name_H-M   'P 1'
#
loop_
_entity.id
_entity.type
_entity.pdbx_description
1 polymer ?
#
loop_
_entity_poly.entity_id
_entity_poly.type
_entity_poly.pdbx_seq_one_letter_code
_entity_poly.pdbx_strand_id
1 'polypeptide(L)'
;MDARPLEGTDVEIEIKRSRFLCRVRRVTTEAEAREVIEERRSVHFDARHHCSAFVLGPDGRTARSSDDGEPAGTAGVPMLQVLQKHGVSDVVAVVTRYFGGVKLGAGGLVRAYSEAVAAALEKAGTRRVELHRLLRVDVGYAEAGFIEEQLRGLTLPGGAEVTVDGVDWTDLAHIRLAIPDGSEGEFAQTLAAVSTGRLSAEPIGERWVG
;
A
#
# COMPACT_ATOMS: atom_id res chain seq x y z
N MET A 1 -2.72 -3.62 2.51
CA MET A 1 -3.29 -4.93 2.87
C MET A 1 -2.41 -5.56 3.93
N ASP A 2 -3.02 -6.28 4.87
CA ASP A 2 -2.31 -6.95 5.99
C ASP A 2 -1.91 -8.39 5.69
N ALA A 3 -2.30 -8.90 4.52
CA ALA A 3 -1.79 -10.16 4.00
C ALA A 3 -0.25 -10.12 3.88
N ARG A 4 0.42 -11.17 4.36
CA ARG A 4 1.89 -11.29 4.23
C ARG A 4 2.26 -11.25 2.74
N PRO A 5 3.40 -10.64 2.34
CA PRO A 5 3.79 -10.48 0.94
C PRO A 5 3.78 -11.78 0.11
N LEU A 6 3.93 -12.94 0.75
CA LEU A 6 3.95 -14.26 0.09
C LEU A 6 2.63 -15.05 0.25
N GLU A 7 1.78 -14.71 1.24
CA GLU A 7 0.51 -15.40 1.49
C GLU A 7 -0.64 -14.51 1.01
N GLY A 8 -1.30 -14.91 -0.09
CA GLY A 8 -2.52 -14.24 -0.55
C GLY A 8 -3.76 -14.69 0.24
N THR A 9 -4.82 -13.89 0.17
CA THR A 9 -6.13 -14.22 0.77
C THR A 9 -7.09 -14.68 -0.31
N ASP A 10 -7.68 -15.86 -0.13
CA ASP A 10 -8.70 -16.41 -1.02
C ASP A 10 -10.12 -16.28 -0.42
N VAL A 11 -11.07 -15.91 -1.27
CA VAL A 11 -12.52 -15.91 -1.00
C VAL A 11 -13.25 -16.52 -2.19
N GLU A 12 -14.32 -17.25 -1.91
CA GLU A 12 -15.24 -17.74 -2.94
C GLU A 12 -16.64 -17.18 -2.67
N ILE A 13 -17.28 -16.68 -3.72
CA ILE A 13 -18.71 -16.37 -3.72
C ILE A 13 -19.42 -17.12 -4.83
N GLU A 14 -20.69 -17.47 -4.62
CA GLU A 14 -21.54 -18.11 -5.61
C GLU A 14 -22.71 -17.21 -5.98
N ILE A 15 -22.88 -16.91 -7.27
CA ILE A 15 -24.00 -16.11 -7.80
C ILE A 15 -24.61 -16.84 -8.99
N LYS A 16 -25.90 -17.19 -8.87
CA LYS A 16 -26.64 -17.93 -9.90
C LYS A 16 -25.87 -19.17 -10.37
N ARG A 17 -25.38 -19.98 -9.41
CA ARG A 17 -24.58 -21.19 -9.62
C ARG A 17 -23.20 -20.96 -10.24
N SER A 18 -22.86 -19.73 -10.60
CA SER A 18 -21.50 -19.39 -11.06
C SER A 18 -20.64 -19.12 -9.83
N ARG A 19 -19.46 -19.71 -9.80
CA ARG A 19 -18.49 -19.56 -8.69
C ARG A 19 -17.45 -18.53 -9.08
N PHE A 20 -17.13 -17.63 -8.17
CA PHE A 20 -16.12 -16.58 -8.34
C PHE A 20 -15.11 -16.72 -7.21
N LEU A 21 -13.93 -17.26 -7.54
CA LEU A 21 -12.84 -17.50 -6.61
C LEU A 21 -11.88 -16.31 -6.74
N CYS A 22 -11.92 -15.41 -5.77
CA CYS A 22 -11.06 -14.24 -5.72
C CYS A 22 -9.83 -14.52 -4.85
N ARG A 23 -8.65 -14.22 -5.39
CA ARG A 23 -7.42 -14.06 -4.62
C ARG A 23 -7.00 -12.62 -4.62
N VAL A 24 -6.69 -12.08 -3.45
CA VAL A 24 -5.95 -10.82 -3.30
C VAL A 24 -4.57 -11.12 -2.72
N ARG A 25 -3.53 -10.48 -3.25
CA ARG A 25 -2.15 -10.61 -2.74
C ARG A 25 -1.44 -9.27 -2.77
N ARG A 26 -0.62 -9.01 -1.75
CA ARG A 26 0.28 -7.85 -1.76
C ARG A 26 1.40 -8.09 -2.77
N VAL A 27 1.63 -7.15 -3.67
CA VAL A 27 2.66 -7.19 -4.71
C VAL A 27 3.21 -5.80 -4.93
N THR A 28 4.50 -5.66 -5.17
CA THR A 28 5.20 -4.38 -5.32
C THR A 28 5.64 -4.12 -6.76
N THR A 29 5.58 -5.13 -7.62
CA THR A 29 5.99 -5.00 -9.03
C THR A 29 4.97 -5.62 -9.98
N GLU A 30 4.98 -5.19 -11.25
CA GLU A 30 4.15 -5.82 -12.27
C GLU A 30 4.56 -7.29 -12.53
N ALA A 31 5.83 -7.64 -12.29
CA ALA A 31 6.30 -9.02 -12.43
C ALA A 31 5.64 -9.93 -11.38
N GLU A 32 5.67 -9.53 -10.10
CA GLU A 32 4.98 -10.24 -9.03
C GLU A 32 3.47 -10.33 -9.27
N ALA A 33 2.85 -9.27 -9.80
CA ALA A 33 1.43 -9.27 -10.17
C ALA A 33 1.13 -10.33 -11.24
N ARG A 34 1.97 -10.43 -12.28
CA ARG A 34 1.85 -11.45 -13.33
C ARG A 34 2.04 -12.86 -12.78
N GLU A 35 2.98 -13.06 -11.87
CA GLU A 35 3.20 -14.36 -11.22
C GLU A 35 1.94 -14.84 -10.49
N VAL A 36 1.19 -13.95 -9.81
CA VAL A 36 -0.07 -14.35 -9.15
C VAL A 36 -1.12 -14.79 -10.16
N ILE A 37 -1.20 -14.10 -11.30
CA ILE A 37 -2.15 -14.41 -12.35
C ILE A 37 -1.85 -15.79 -12.93
N GLU A 38 -0.59 -16.06 -13.27
CA GLU A 38 -0.16 -17.36 -13.80
C GLU A 38 -0.28 -18.50 -12.77
N GLU A 39 -0.02 -18.22 -11.49
CA GLU A 39 -0.29 -19.15 -10.39
C GLU A 39 -1.77 -19.55 -10.38
N ARG A 40 -2.68 -18.57 -10.45
CA ARG A 40 -4.13 -18.84 -10.44
C ARG A 40 -4.60 -19.58 -11.69
N ARG A 41 -4.07 -19.25 -12.87
CA ARG A 41 -4.31 -20.00 -14.11
C ARG A 41 -3.85 -21.45 -13.99
N SER A 42 -2.69 -21.68 -13.39
CA SER A 42 -2.13 -23.04 -13.22
C SER A 42 -2.94 -23.87 -12.23
N VAL A 43 -3.33 -23.27 -11.10
CA VAL A 43 -4.12 -23.94 -10.04
C VAL A 43 -5.54 -24.27 -10.52
N HIS A 44 -6.15 -23.38 -11.31
CA HIS A 44 -7.52 -23.50 -11.79
C HIS A 44 -7.58 -23.58 -13.32
N PHE A 45 -6.74 -24.44 -13.91
CA PHE A 45 -6.53 -24.56 -15.36
C PHE A 45 -7.80 -24.90 -16.18
N ASP A 46 -8.84 -25.40 -15.52
CA ASP A 46 -10.12 -25.78 -16.12
C ASP A 46 -11.14 -24.63 -16.12
N ALA A 47 -10.85 -23.51 -15.45
CA ALA A 47 -11.63 -22.29 -15.54
C ALA A 47 -11.38 -21.57 -16.88
N ARG A 48 -12.40 -20.87 -17.37
CA ARG A 48 -12.31 -20.14 -18.64
C ARG A 48 -11.79 -18.72 -18.51
N HIS A 49 -11.92 -18.13 -17.33
CA HIS A 49 -11.64 -16.72 -17.08
C HIS A 49 -10.93 -16.57 -15.74
N HIS A 50 -9.82 -15.84 -15.77
CA HIS A 50 -9.01 -15.37 -14.64
C HIS A 50 -8.84 -13.86 -14.79
N CYS A 51 -9.94 -13.14 -14.61
CA CYS A 51 -9.94 -11.69 -14.69
C CYS A 51 -9.06 -11.12 -13.57
N SER A 52 -8.38 -10.01 -13.83
CA SER A 52 -7.40 -9.47 -12.90
C SER A 52 -7.44 -7.96 -12.83
N ALA A 53 -7.06 -7.41 -11.69
CA ALA A 53 -6.78 -5.99 -11.51
C ALA A 53 -5.63 -5.82 -10.52
N PHE A 54 -4.77 -4.82 -10.73
CA PHE A 54 -3.76 -4.47 -9.75
C PHE A 54 -3.51 -2.96 -9.70
N VAL A 55 -3.06 -2.51 -8.54
CA VAL A 55 -2.62 -1.13 -8.24
C VAL A 55 -1.27 -1.23 -7.54
N LEU A 56 -0.26 -0.52 -8.05
CA LEU A 56 1.10 -0.52 -7.51
C LEU A 56 1.56 0.90 -7.18
N GLY A 57 2.37 1.00 -6.12
CA GLY A 57 3.06 2.21 -5.74
C GLY A 57 2.22 3.20 -4.92
N PRO A 58 2.87 4.14 -4.21
CA PRO A 58 2.23 5.10 -3.30
C PRO A 58 1.03 5.84 -3.88
N ASP A 59 1.17 6.26 -5.13
CA ASP A 59 0.22 7.12 -5.83
C ASP A 59 -0.80 6.34 -6.66
N GLY A 60 -0.67 5.00 -6.71
CA GLY A 60 -1.53 4.11 -7.48
C GLY A 60 -1.54 4.38 -8.98
N ARG A 61 -0.57 5.11 -9.54
CA ARG A 61 -0.54 5.45 -10.98
C ARG A 61 -0.35 4.22 -11.85
N THR A 62 0.35 3.22 -11.34
CA THR A 62 0.52 1.95 -12.04
C THR A 62 -0.67 1.05 -11.73
N ALA A 63 -1.72 1.20 -12.53
CA ALA A 63 -2.96 0.46 -12.41
C ALA A 63 -3.29 -0.27 -13.72
N ARG A 64 -3.59 -1.57 -13.65
CA ARG A 64 -4.01 -2.36 -14.82
C ARG A 64 -5.18 -3.27 -14.49
N SER A 65 -5.95 -3.61 -15.52
CA SER A 65 -7.01 -4.61 -15.42
C SER A 65 -7.13 -5.44 -16.69
N SER A 66 -7.73 -6.63 -16.57
CA SER A 66 -7.99 -7.55 -17.67
C SER A 66 -9.33 -8.25 -17.45
N ASP A 67 -10.17 -8.27 -18.48
CA ASP A 67 -11.42 -9.04 -18.50
C ASP A 67 -11.21 -10.52 -18.86
N ASP A 68 -10.03 -10.92 -19.30
CA ASP A 68 -9.67 -12.32 -19.63
C ASP A 68 -10.74 -13.09 -20.45
N GLY A 69 -11.28 -12.46 -21.48
CA GLY A 69 -12.30 -13.05 -22.36
C GLY A 69 -13.75 -12.94 -21.86
N GLU A 70 -13.99 -12.36 -20.69
CA GLU A 70 -15.31 -11.84 -20.34
C GLU A 70 -15.70 -10.67 -21.28
N PRO A 71 -17.00 -10.32 -21.37
CA PRO A 71 -17.41 -9.13 -22.10
C PRO A 71 -16.66 -7.89 -21.61
N ALA A 72 -16.19 -7.06 -22.55
CA ALA A 72 -15.34 -5.92 -22.27
C ALA A 72 -15.95 -4.98 -21.20
N GLY A 73 -15.13 -4.62 -20.21
CA GLY A 73 -15.49 -3.73 -19.11
C GLY A 73 -16.40 -4.37 -18.04
N THR A 74 -16.66 -5.68 -18.09
CA THR A 74 -17.57 -6.34 -17.14
C THR A 74 -16.89 -7.06 -15.98
N ALA A 75 -15.55 -7.19 -15.99
CA ALA A 75 -14.80 -7.87 -14.96
C ALA A 75 -13.61 -7.04 -14.43
N GLY A 76 -12.58 -6.85 -15.24
CA GLY A 76 -11.33 -6.21 -14.83
C GLY A 76 -11.51 -4.77 -14.36
N VAL A 77 -12.27 -3.97 -15.11
CA VAL A 77 -12.53 -2.56 -14.74
C VAL A 77 -13.28 -2.45 -13.41
N PRO A 78 -14.40 -3.17 -13.18
CA PRO A 78 -15.06 -3.22 -11.88
C PRO A 78 -14.13 -3.64 -10.73
N MET A 79 -13.30 -4.67 -10.93
CA MET A 79 -12.32 -5.11 -9.93
C MET A 79 -11.35 -3.98 -9.56
N LEU A 80 -10.81 -3.28 -10.56
CA LEU A 80 -9.87 -2.18 -10.35
C LEU A 80 -10.53 -1.02 -9.59
N GLN A 81 -11.77 -0.68 -9.93
CA GLN A 81 -12.53 0.36 -9.23
C GLN A 81 -12.71 0.02 -7.74
N VAL A 82 -12.89 -1.25 -7.40
CA VAL A 82 -12.98 -1.68 -5.99
C VAL A 82 -11.65 -1.46 -5.27
N LEU A 83 -10.51 -1.84 -5.86
CA LEU A 83 -9.19 -1.60 -5.27
C LEU A 83 -8.96 -0.10 -5.01
N GLN A 84 -9.23 0.73 -6.02
CA GLN A 84 -9.06 2.19 -5.93
C GLN A 84 -10.00 2.82 -4.89
N LYS A 85 -11.26 2.39 -4.84
CA LYS A 85 -12.24 2.90 -3.86
C LYS A 85 -11.84 2.58 -2.42
N HIS A 86 -11.17 1.45 -2.20
CA HIS A 86 -10.66 1.07 -0.87
C HIS A 86 -9.34 1.75 -0.53
N GLY A 87 -8.76 2.56 -1.44
CA GLY A 87 -7.49 3.26 -1.21
C GLY A 87 -6.31 2.30 -0.99
N VAL A 88 -6.41 1.06 -1.48
CA VAL A 88 -5.34 0.07 -1.35
C VAL A 88 -4.39 0.15 -2.53
N SER A 89 -3.09 0.02 -2.25
CA SER A 89 -2.04 -0.11 -3.25
C SER A 89 -1.13 -1.29 -2.92
N ASP A 90 -0.17 -1.55 -3.80
CA ASP A 90 0.69 -2.73 -3.81
C ASP A 90 -0.13 -4.02 -3.74
N VAL A 91 -1.15 -4.13 -4.59
CA VAL A 91 -2.12 -5.22 -4.54
C VAL A 91 -2.50 -5.68 -5.93
N VAL A 92 -2.67 -6.99 -6.06
CA VAL A 92 -3.32 -7.64 -7.20
C VAL A 92 -4.50 -8.46 -6.70
N ALA A 93 -5.60 -8.37 -7.45
CA ALA A 93 -6.77 -9.20 -7.33
C ALA A 93 -6.91 -10.05 -8.60
N VAL A 94 -7.14 -11.35 -8.44
CA VAL A 94 -7.42 -12.28 -9.53
C VAL A 94 -8.73 -13.01 -9.20
N VAL A 95 -9.72 -12.92 -10.07
CA VAL A 95 -10.99 -13.63 -9.92
C VAL A 95 -11.07 -14.71 -10.98
N THR A 96 -11.05 -15.96 -10.52
CA THR A 96 -11.27 -17.14 -11.34
C THR A 96 -12.74 -17.48 -11.35
N ARG A 97 -13.33 -17.62 -12.55
CA ARG A 97 -14.77 -17.87 -12.69
C ARG A 97 -15.08 -19.23 -13.29
N TYR A 98 -15.96 -19.98 -12.62
CA TYR A 98 -16.63 -21.15 -13.17
C TYR A 98 -18.07 -20.81 -13.52
N PHE A 99 -18.47 -21.04 -14.78
CA PHE A 99 -19.82 -20.74 -15.25
C PHE A 99 -20.85 -21.74 -14.73
N GLY A 100 -21.92 -21.24 -14.12
CA GLY A 100 -22.97 -22.05 -13.48
C GLY A 100 -24.13 -22.49 -14.37
N GLY A 101 -24.06 -22.27 -15.69
CA GLY A 101 -25.16 -22.56 -16.62
C GLY A 101 -26.20 -21.43 -16.77
N VAL A 102 -26.15 -20.39 -15.93
CA VAL A 102 -27.09 -19.25 -15.98
C VAL A 102 -26.34 -17.96 -16.29
N LYS A 103 -26.73 -17.28 -17.38
CA LYS A 103 -26.14 -15.99 -17.77
C LYS A 103 -26.51 -14.90 -16.76
N LEU A 104 -25.51 -14.14 -16.30
CA LEU A 104 -25.70 -13.01 -15.39
C LEU A 104 -26.06 -11.69 -16.11
N GLY A 105 -25.73 -11.57 -17.40
CA GLY A 105 -25.77 -10.29 -18.13
C GLY A 105 -24.65 -9.34 -17.68
N ALA A 106 -24.41 -8.28 -18.44
CA ALA A 106 -23.28 -7.36 -18.18
C ALA A 106 -23.32 -6.75 -16.77
N GLY A 107 -24.45 -6.18 -16.35
CA GLY A 107 -24.59 -5.61 -15.00
C GLY A 107 -24.57 -6.65 -13.88
N GLY A 108 -24.82 -7.94 -14.17
CA GLY A 108 -24.65 -9.02 -13.19
C GLY A 108 -23.19 -9.42 -13.02
N LEU A 109 -22.42 -9.45 -14.11
CA LEU A 109 -20.97 -9.69 -14.07
C LEU A 109 -20.24 -8.59 -13.33
N VAL A 110 -20.53 -7.33 -13.65
CA VAL A 110 -19.94 -6.16 -12.98
C VAL A 110 -20.11 -6.27 -11.46
N ARG A 111 -21.32 -6.59 -11.00
CA ARG A 111 -21.59 -6.77 -9.56
C ARG A 111 -20.84 -7.95 -8.96
N ALA A 112 -20.86 -9.10 -9.63
CA ALA A 112 -20.20 -10.31 -9.14
C ALA A 112 -18.69 -10.13 -8.98
N TYR A 113 -18.01 -9.55 -9.97
CA TYR A 113 -16.57 -9.31 -9.90
C TYR A 113 -16.22 -8.27 -8.83
N SER A 114 -17.00 -7.19 -8.70
CA SER A 114 -16.80 -6.21 -7.64
C SER A 114 -16.99 -6.80 -6.24
N GLU A 115 -18.05 -7.60 -6.05
CA GLU A 115 -18.37 -8.24 -4.77
C GLU A 115 -17.28 -9.23 -4.35
N ALA A 116 -16.76 -10.02 -5.29
CA ALA A 116 -15.69 -10.97 -5.02
C ALA A 116 -14.40 -10.28 -4.52
N VAL A 117 -14.00 -9.17 -5.15
CA VAL A 117 -12.83 -8.40 -4.70
C VAL A 117 -13.09 -7.71 -3.37
N ALA A 118 -14.26 -7.12 -3.16
CA ALA A 118 -14.59 -6.46 -1.91
C ALA A 118 -14.55 -7.45 -0.73
N ALA A 119 -15.15 -8.64 -0.89
CA ALA A 119 -15.13 -9.68 0.13
C ALA A 119 -13.71 -10.20 0.41
N ALA A 120 -12.86 -10.32 -0.62
CA ALA A 120 -11.47 -10.71 -0.46
C ALA A 120 -10.65 -9.65 0.29
N LEU A 121 -10.85 -8.36 0.02
CA LEU A 121 -10.22 -7.27 0.77
C LEU A 121 -10.68 -7.22 2.23
N GLU A 122 -11.98 -7.40 2.48
CA GLU A 122 -12.55 -7.44 3.83
C GLU A 122 -11.91 -8.58 4.64
N LYS A 123 -11.81 -9.78 4.04
CA LYS A 123 -11.15 -10.92 4.69
C LYS A 123 -9.65 -10.72 4.88
N ALA A 124 -8.98 -10.06 3.93
CA ALA A 124 -7.53 -9.84 3.99
C ALA A 124 -7.12 -8.81 5.05
N GLY A 125 -8.01 -7.89 5.40
CA GLY A 125 -7.70 -6.76 6.25
C GLY A 125 -6.85 -5.70 5.53
N THR A 126 -7.05 -4.45 5.93
CA THR A 126 -6.27 -3.32 5.43
C THR A 126 -5.73 -2.50 6.60
N ARG A 127 -4.45 -2.15 6.50
CA ARG A 127 -3.79 -1.18 7.37
C ARG A 127 -3.55 0.12 6.63
N ARG A 128 -3.83 1.20 7.34
CA ARG A 128 -3.44 2.54 6.92
C ARG A 128 -1.96 2.72 7.19
N VAL A 129 -1.24 3.21 6.18
CA VAL A 129 0.16 3.58 6.30
C VAL A 129 0.33 5.01 5.83
N GLU A 130 1.34 5.67 6.38
CA GLU A 130 1.74 7.03 6.09
C GLU A 130 3.22 7.01 5.70
N LEU A 131 3.57 7.80 4.68
CA LEU A 131 4.95 7.95 4.26
C LEU A 131 5.63 8.91 5.22
N HIS A 132 6.76 8.50 5.78
CA HIS A 132 7.63 9.35 6.57
C HIS A 132 8.94 9.61 5.83
N ARG A 133 9.42 10.84 5.92
CA ARG A 133 10.78 11.23 5.51
C ARG A 133 11.75 10.92 6.64
N LEU A 134 12.84 10.24 6.30
CA LEU A 134 13.94 9.99 7.20
C LEU A 134 14.95 11.11 7.06
N LEU A 135 15.26 11.75 8.18
CA LEU A 135 16.18 12.87 8.25
C LEU A 135 17.33 12.56 9.22
N ARG A 136 18.46 13.21 8.99
CA ARG A 136 19.61 13.26 9.89
C ARG A 136 19.86 14.70 10.34
N VAL A 137 20.12 14.91 11.62
CA VAL A 137 20.60 16.18 12.17
C VAL A 137 21.97 15.93 12.79
N ASP A 138 22.97 16.68 12.31
CA ASP A 138 24.34 16.56 12.78
C ASP A 138 24.60 17.55 13.91
N VAL A 139 24.89 17.05 15.10
CA VAL A 139 25.02 17.85 16.33
C VAL A 139 26.38 17.60 16.97
N GLY A 140 26.98 18.67 17.49
CA GLY A 140 28.17 18.53 18.32
C GLY A 140 27.87 17.75 19.60
N TYR A 141 28.84 16.96 20.06
CA TYR A 141 28.71 16.10 21.26
C TYR A 141 28.15 16.81 22.50
N ALA A 142 28.53 18.08 22.72
CA ALA A 142 28.10 18.85 23.89
C ALA A 142 26.60 19.17 23.90
N GLU A 143 25.96 19.25 22.73
CA GLU A 143 24.57 19.66 22.57
C GLU A 143 23.66 18.48 22.18
N ALA A 144 24.24 17.34 21.78
CA ALA A 144 23.52 16.18 21.27
C ALA A 144 22.37 15.72 22.18
N GLY A 145 22.63 15.52 23.47
CA GLY A 145 21.60 15.06 24.41
C GLY A 145 20.47 16.07 24.61
N PHE A 146 20.78 17.38 24.59
CA PHE A 146 19.76 18.43 24.69
C PHE A 146 18.89 18.45 23.42
N ILE A 147 19.51 18.44 22.24
CA ILE A 147 18.78 18.49 20.97
C ILE A 147 17.94 17.22 20.79
N GLU A 148 18.48 16.04 21.09
CA GLU A 148 17.75 14.77 21.03
C GLU A 148 16.49 14.82 21.89
N GLU A 149 16.61 15.31 23.15
CA GLU A 149 15.47 15.44 24.06
C GLU A 149 14.42 16.44 23.56
N GLN A 150 14.84 17.56 22.97
CA GLN A 150 13.90 18.53 22.38
C GLN A 150 13.15 17.99 21.16
N LEU A 151 13.77 17.09 20.39
CA LEU A 151 13.16 16.49 19.20
C LEU A 151 12.31 15.26 19.51
N ARG A 152 12.60 14.55 20.61
CA ARG A 152 11.93 13.31 20.98
C ARG A 152 10.47 13.58 21.36
N GLY A 153 9.54 13.01 20.58
CA GLY A 153 8.10 13.15 20.83
C GLY A 153 7.58 14.57 20.57
N LEU A 154 8.36 15.40 19.87
CA LEU A 154 7.96 16.74 19.49
C LEU A 154 6.79 16.66 18.50
N THR A 155 5.72 17.41 18.78
CA THR A 155 4.64 17.66 17.83
C THR A 155 4.89 19.01 17.15
N LEU A 156 4.98 18.99 15.82
CA LEU A 156 5.10 20.20 15.02
C LEU A 156 3.80 21.03 15.09
N PRO A 157 3.84 22.35 14.85
CA PRO A 157 2.64 23.20 14.90
C PRO A 157 1.45 22.70 14.05
N GLY A 158 1.70 22.02 12.93
CA GLY A 158 0.72 21.36 12.06
C GLY A 158 0.16 20.05 12.61
N GLY A 159 0.59 19.61 13.79
CA GLY A 159 0.14 18.38 14.45
C GLY A 159 0.95 17.13 14.10
N ALA A 160 1.97 17.25 13.24
CA ALA A 160 2.83 16.14 12.83
C ALA A 160 3.81 15.74 13.95
N GLU A 161 3.89 14.45 14.27
CA GLU A 161 4.79 13.93 15.30
C GLU A 161 6.18 13.61 14.76
N VAL A 162 7.22 14.05 15.47
CA VAL A 162 8.62 13.72 15.20
C VAL A 162 9.00 12.45 15.97
N THR A 163 9.47 11.44 15.25
CA THR A 163 10.00 10.21 15.84
C THR A 163 11.51 10.22 15.79
N VAL A 164 12.18 10.18 16.95
CA VAL A 164 13.64 9.99 17.00
C VAL A 164 13.94 8.48 16.99
N ASP A 165 14.57 8.02 15.91
CA ASP A 165 14.91 6.61 15.67
C ASP A 165 16.19 6.19 16.40
N GLY A 166 17.11 7.14 16.65
CA GLY A 166 18.35 6.88 17.36
C GLY A 166 19.44 7.92 17.07
N VAL A 167 20.62 7.69 17.65
CA VAL A 167 21.79 8.55 17.46
C VAL A 167 22.99 7.66 17.14
N ASP A 168 23.66 7.93 16.02
CA ASP A 168 24.94 7.31 15.69
C ASP A 168 26.08 8.28 16.03
N TRP A 169 27.15 7.76 16.62
CA TRP A 169 28.27 8.57 17.12
C TRP A 169 29.53 8.34 16.27
N THR A 170 30.05 9.39 15.67
CA THR A 170 31.18 9.38 14.73
C THR A 170 32.15 10.55 15.03
N ASP A 171 32.46 11.41 14.07
CA ASP A 171 33.05 12.72 14.31
C ASP A 171 32.03 13.72 14.91
N LEU A 172 30.73 13.47 14.73
CA LEU A 172 29.60 14.20 15.32
C LEU A 172 28.54 13.21 15.86
N ALA A 173 27.51 13.74 16.51
CA ALA A 173 26.31 12.99 16.83
C ALA A 173 25.30 13.11 15.67
N HIS A 174 25.00 12.00 15.02
CA HIS A 174 24.03 11.92 13.93
C HIS A 174 22.67 11.48 14.48
N ILE A 175 21.80 12.44 14.80
CA ILE A 175 20.43 12.15 15.26
C ILE A 175 19.59 11.76 14.05
N ARG A 176 19.12 10.51 14.02
CA ARG A 176 18.20 10.00 12.99
C ARG A 176 16.77 10.14 13.46
N LEU A 177 15.92 10.68 12.60
CA LEU A 177 14.51 10.91 12.90
C LEU A 177 13.64 10.68 11.67
N ALA A 178 12.35 10.45 11.94
CA ALA A 178 11.32 10.30 10.95
C ALA A 178 10.20 11.32 11.21
N ILE A 179 9.76 11.99 10.14
CA ILE A 179 8.62 12.92 10.16
C ILE A 179 7.64 12.55 9.05
N PRO A 180 6.33 12.84 9.19
CA PRO A 180 5.38 12.71 8.10
C PRO A 180 5.85 13.43 6.83
N ASP A 181 5.61 12.81 5.68
CA ASP A 181 5.89 13.41 4.37
C ASP A 181 5.10 14.72 4.20
N GLY A 182 5.76 15.78 3.75
CA GLY A 182 5.21 17.12 3.65
C GLY A 182 5.45 18.01 4.87
N SER A 183 5.97 17.48 5.98
CA SER A 183 6.29 18.26 7.19
C SER A 183 7.72 18.82 7.22
N GLU A 184 8.53 18.64 6.19
CA GLU A 184 9.96 19.00 6.17
C GLU A 184 10.20 20.50 6.40
N GLY A 185 9.39 21.34 5.75
CA GLY A 185 9.53 22.80 5.85
C GLY A 185 9.18 23.34 7.24
N GLU A 186 8.22 22.71 7.91
CA GLU A 186 7.85 23.03 9.28
C GLU A 186 8.91 22.52 10.27
N PHE A 187 9.34 21.27 10.10
CA PHE A 187 10.42 20.68 10.89
C PHE A 187 11.68 21.54 10.83
N ALA A 188 12.08 22.01 9.64
CA ALA A 188 13.26 22.87 9.48
C ALA A 188 13.14 24.18 10.27
N GLN A 189 11.95 24.80 10.32
CA GLN A 189 11.71 26.02 11.11
C GLN A 189 11.79 25.74 12.61
N THR A 190 11.19 24.64 13.07
CA THR A 190 11.24 24.25 14.48
C THR A 190 12.67 23.90 14.92
N LEU A 191 13.41 23.15 14.09
CA LEU A 191 14.82 22.83 14.36
C LEU A 191 15.68 24.10 14.43
N ALA A 192 15.47 25.06 13.51
CA ALA A 192 16.16 26.34 13.56
C ALA A 192 15.83 27.11 14.85
N ALA A 193 14.59 27.12 15.31
CA ALA A 193 14.20 27.79 16.55
C ALA A 193 14.88 27.17 17.79
N VAL A 194 14.89 25.83 17.88
CA VAL A 194 15.52 25.10 19.01
C VAL A 194 17.05 25.25 19.01
N SER A 195 17.64 25.34 17.82
CA SER A 195 19.10 25.40 17.65
C SER A 195 19.68 26.79 17.48
N THR A 196 18.87 27.85 17.67
CA THR A 196 19.24 29.23 17.36
C THR A 196 19.79 29.43 15.93
N GLY A 197 19.27 28.65 14.98
CA GLY A 197 19.60 28.70 13.56
C GLY A 197 20.89 27.96 13.17
N ARG A 198 21.49 27.20 14.09
CA ARG A 198 22.78 26.52 13.86
C ARG A 198 22.68 25.13 13.24
N LEU A 199 21.51 24.49 13.34
CA LEU A 199 21.30 23.14 12.85
C LEU A 199 20.38 23.11 11.62
N SER A 200 20.67 22.18 10.73
CA SER A 200 19.81 21.80 9.60
C SER A 200 19.63 20.29 9.57
N ALA A 201 18.60 19.85 8.85
CA ALA A 201 18.30 18.45 8.66
C ALA A 201 18.62 18.02 7.23
N GLU A 202 19.23 16.87 7.09
CA GLU A 202 19.56 16.27 5.79
C GLU A 202 18.65 15.07 5.51
N PRO A 203 18.04 14.99 4.32
CA PRO A 203 17.27 13.82 3.92
C PRO A 203 18.18 12.59 3.75
N ILE A 204 17.82 11.49 4.39
CA ILE A 204 18.55 10.21 4.31
C ILE A 204 17.70 9.05 3.77
N GLY A 205 16.40 9.27 3.55
CA GLY A 205 15.52 8.28 2.94
C GLY A 205 14.04 8.51 3.26
N GLU A 206 13.26 7.44 3.12
CA GLU A 206 11.83 7.41 3.42
C GLU A 206 11.43 6.03 3.95
N ARG A 207 10.35 5.97 4.73
CA ARG A 207 9.75 4.72 5.19
C ARG A 207 8.24 4.85 5.31
N TRP A 208 7.53 3.75 5.07
CA TRP A 208 6.11 3.65 5.41
C TRP A 208 5.96 3.27 6.88
N VAL A 209 5.14 4.03 7.60
CA VAL A 209 4.77 3.80 9.01
C VAL A 209 3.27 3.55 9.07
N GLY A 210 2.79 2.63 9.90
CA GLY A 210 1.37 2.37 10.11
C GLY A 210 1.18 1.43 11.27
#